data_AF-A0A9R0Y831-F1
#
_entry.id   AF-A0A9R0Y831-F1
#
_cell.length_a   1.000
_cell.length_b   1.000
_cell.length_c   1.000
_cell.angle_alpha   90.00
_cell.angle_beta   90.00
_cell.angle_gamma   90.00
#
_symmetry.space_group_name_H-M   'P 1'
#
loop_
_entity.id
_entity.type
_entity.pdbx_description
1 polymer ?
#
loop_
_entity_poly.entity_id
_entity_poly.type
_entity_poly.pdbx_seq_one_letter_code
_entity_poly.pdbx_strand_id
1 'polypeptide(L)'
;MGLIGDACENWGFFELLNHGISHELMNEVERVSKAHYTACREDKFKEFAAKTLEAGEKGADVKDVDWESTFFVRHLPASNLADLPDLDHHYRQVMKEFAAEIEKLAEKVLDLLCENLGLEQGYLKRAFAGSRGPTFGTKVSSYPPCPRPDLVAGLRAHTDAGGVILLFQDDQVSGLHGSAVYPRFVFEDYMNLYMRHKFEAKEPRFEAMKADAAPIATA
;
A
#
# COMPACT_ATOMS: atom_id res chain seq x y z
N MET A 1 -25.13 -2.47 11.28
CA MET A 1 -23.70 -2.32 10.94
C MET A 1 -23.54 -1.06 10.11
N GLY A 2 -22.61 -0.18 10.46
CA GLY A 2 -22.33 1.01 9.64
C GLY A 2 -21.63 0.62 8.33
N LEU A 3 -21.64 1.50 7.33
CA LEU A 3 -21.03 1.27 6.01
C LEU A 3 -19.55 0.86 6.09
N ILE A 4 -18.80 1.40 7.04
CA ILE A 4 -17.39 1.05 7.26
C ILE A 4 -17.25 -0.41 7.74
N GLY A 5 -18.09 -0.85 8.68
CA GLY A 5 -18.06 -2.23 9.16
C GLY A 5 -18.39 -3.23 8.05
N ASP A 6 -19.42 -2.93 7.25
CA ASP A 6 -19.79 -3.74 6.08
C ASP A 6 -18.66 -3.82 5.04
N ALA A 7 -18.03 -2.67 4.73
CA ALA A 7 -16.90 -2.63 3.81
C ALA A 7 -15.69 -3.43 4.31
N CYS A 8 -15.39 -3.36 5.61
CA CYS A 8 -14.32 -4.16 6.21
C CYS A 8 -14.59 -5.66 6.13
N GLU A 9 -15.82 -6.11 6.39
CA GLU A 9 -16.16 -7.54 6.41
C GLU A 9 -16.30 -8.16 5.02
N ASN A 10 -16.88 -7.42 4.07
CA ASN A 10 -17.27 -7.98 2.78
C ASN A 10 -16.34 -7.61 1.64
N TRP A 11 -15.52 -6.56 1.78
CA TRP A 11 -14.66 -6.06 0.71
C TRP A 11 -13.18 -5.98 1.10
N GLY A 12 -12.89 -5.66 2.37
CA GLY A 12 -11.51 -5.38 2.81
C GLY A 12 -10.92 -4.10 2.19
N PHE A 13 -11.73 -3.32 1.48
CA PHE A 13 -11.33 -2.10 0.77
C PHE A 13 -12.51 -1.12 0.71
N PHE A 14 -12.22 0.18 0.82
CA PHE A 14 -13.21 1.23 0.65
C PHE A 14 -12.54 2.57 0.34
N GLU A 15 -13.30 3.45 -0.32
CA GLU A 15 -12.89 4.84 -0.51
C GLU A 15 -13.36 5.70 0.66
N LEU A 16 -12.49 6.59 1.13
CA LEU A 16 -12.85 7.58 2.14
C LEU A 16 -12.90 8.95 1.48
N LEU A 17 -14.07 9.59 1.51
CA LEU A 17 -14.27 10.96 1.04
C LEU A 17 -14.37 11.91 2.24
N ASN A 18 -14.12 13.21 2.02
CA ASN A 18 -14.19 14.24 3.06
C ASN A 18 -13.32 13.91 4.30
N HIS A 19 -12.17 13.28 4.09
CA HIS A 19 -11.24 12.84 5.15
C HIS A 19 -10.52 13.98 5.89
N GLY A 20 -10.64 15.22 5.40
CA GLY A 20 -10.11 16.43 6.05
C GLY A 20 -8.66 16.77 5.71
N ILE A 21 -8.03 16.04 4.77
CA ILE A 21 -6.72 16.43 4.22
C ILE A 21 -6.97 17.49 3.14
N SER A 22 -6.19 18.57 3.16
CA SER A 22 -6.35 19.67 2.20
C SER A 22 -6.15 19.19 0.76
N HIS A 23 -7.06 19.56 -0.14
CA HIS A 23 -6.90 19.34 -1.57
C HIS A 23 -5.64 20.02 -2.11
N GLU A 24 -5.25 21.18 -1.58
CA GLU A 24 -4.02 21.86 -1.98
C GLU A 24 -2.79 21.01 -1.67
N LEU A 25 -2.75 20.37 -0.49
CA LEU A 25 -1.68 19.46 -0.10
C LEU A 25 -1.65 18.21 -0.98
N MET A 26 -2.81 17.61 -1.27
CA MET A 26 -2.91 16.43 -2.14
C MET A 26 -2.43 16.73 -3.56
N ASN A 27 -2.91 17.84 -4.15
CA ASN A 27 -2.48 18.31 -5.46
C ASN A 27 -0.98 18.56 -5.50
N GLU A 28 -0.44 19.13 -4.41
CA GLU A 28 0.99 19.41 -4.32
C GLU A 28 1.81 18.12 -4.23
N VAL A 29 1.41 17.15 -3.40
CA VAL A 29 2.02 15.82 -3.29
C VAL A 29 2.05 15.13 -4.66
N GLU A 30 0.94 15.16 -5.38
CA GLU A 30 0.86 14.60 -6.73
C GLU A 30 1.85 15.28 -7.68
N ARG A 31 1.83 16.62 -7.72
CA ARG A 31 2.68 17.43 -8.58
C ARG A 31 4.16 17.16 -8.36
N VAL A 32 4.62 17.18 -7.10
CA VAL A 32 6.04 16.94 -6.78
C VAL A 32 6.45 15.49 -7.02
N SER A 33 5.53 14.52 -6.83
CA SER A 33 5.80 13.10 -7.09
C SER A 33 5.96 12.81 -8.59
N LYS A 34 5.07 13.38 -9.42
CA LYS A 34 5.16 13.27 -10.90
C LYS A 34 6.39 13.99 -11.44
N ALA A 35 6.72 15.17 -10.92
CA ALA A 35 7.92 15.91 -11.29
C ALA A 35 9.21 15.14 -10.94
N HIS A 36 9.30 14.57 -9.73
CA HIS A 36 10.43 13.76 -9.31
C HIS A 36 10.58 12.47 -10.14
N TYR A 37 9.48 11.80 -10.49
CA TYR A 37 9.55 10.65 -11.40
C TYR A 37 10.23 11.04 -12.71
N THR A 38 9.73 12.11 -13.34
CA THR A 38 10.25 12.62 -14.63
C THR A 38 11.72 13.02 -14.52
N ALA A 39 12.09 13.75 -13.47
CA ALA A 39 13.43 14.31 -13.33
C ALA A 39 14.48 13.30 -12.87
N CYS A 40 14.12 12.31 -12.04
CA CYS A 40 15.10 11.51 -11.29
C CYS A 40 14.98 10.00 -11.52
N ARG A 41 13.83 9.51 -12.00
CA ARG A 41 13.52 8.08 -12.03
C ARG A 41 13.22 7.52 -13.41
N GLU A 42 12.73 8.34 -14.32
CA GLU A 42 12.27 7.90 -15.63
C GLU A 42 13.38 7.21 -16.44
N ASP A 43 14.60 7.77 -16.48
CA ASP A 43 15.70 7.18 -17.24
C ASP A 43 16.13 5.81 -16.68
N LYS A 44 16.27 5.71 -15.36
CA LYS A 44 16.55 4.42 -14.68
C LYS A 44 15.45 3.39 -14.95
N PHE A 45 14.19 3.84 -14.99
CA PHE A 45 13.07 2.99 -15.33
C PHE A 45 13.10 2.54 -16.80
N LYS A 46 13.41 3.44 -17.75
CA LYS A 46 13.53 3.11 -19.18
C LYS A 46 14.61 2.05 -19.43
N GLU A 47 15.75 2.15 -18.75
CA GLU A 47 16.80 1.13 -18.82
C GLU A 47 16.32 -0.24 -18.30
N PHE A 48 15.62 -0.24 -17.17
CA PHE A 48 15.00 -1.44 -16.60
C PHE A 48 13.94 -2.04 -17.54
N ALA A 49 13.06 -1.20 -18.08
CA ALA A 49 11.98 -1.58 -18.99
C ALA A 49 12.53 -2.22 -20.27
N ALA A 50 13.54 -1.62 -20.88
CA ALA A 50 14.18 -2.15 -22.08
C ALA A 50 14.76 -3.57 -21.84
N LYS A 51 15.48 -3.77 -20.73
CA LYS A 51 16.05 -5.09 -20.36
C LYS A 51 14.97 -6.13 -20.09
N THR A 52 13.90 -5.74 -19.40
CA THR A 52 12.79 -6.63 -19.04
C THR A 52 12.04 -7.11 -20.29
N LEU A 53 11.73 -6.18 -21.20
CA LEU A 53 11.06 -6.52 -22.47
C LEU A 53 11.94 -7.41 -23.35
N GLU A 54 13.23 -7.07 -23.51
CA GLU A 54 14.16 -7.87 -24.30
C GLU A 54 14.27 -9.31 -23.77
N ALA A 55 14.33 -9.47 -22.44
CA ALA A 55 14.35 -10.80 -21.81
C ALA A 55 13.04 -11.56 -22.06
N GLY A 56 11.90 -10.92 -21.86
CA GLY A 56 10.58 -11.53 -22.09
C GLY A 56 10.36 -11.94 -23.54
N GLU A 57 10.77 -11.13 -24.51
CA GLU A 57 10.70 -11.45 -25.95
C GLU A 57 11.61 -12.61 -26.34
N LYS A 58 12.74 -12.79 -25.64
CA LYS A 58 13.63 -13.96 -25.78
C LYS A 58 13.11 -15.21 -25.06
N GLY A 59 11.91 -15.15 -24.47
CA GLY A 59 11.26 -16.27 -23.80
C GLY A 59 11.67 -16.48 -22.35
N ALA A 60 12.35 -15.51 -21.71
CA ALA A 60 12.59 -15.57 -20.28
C ALA A 60 11.28 -15.38 -19.50
N ASP A 61 11.14 -16.10 -18.39
CA ASP A 61 10.01 -15.87 -17.48
C ASP A 61 10.25 -14.58 -16.68
N VAL A 62 9.52 -13.52 -17.04
CA VAL A 62 9.59 -12.21 -16.37
C VAL A 62 8.47 -12.03 -15.34
N LYS A 63 7.76 -13.10 -14.98
CA LYS A 63 6.67 -13.06 -13.99
C LYS A 63 7.14 -12.77 -12.57
N ASP A 64 8.44 -12.83 -12.29
CA ASP A 64 9.00 -12.49 -10.99
C ASP A 64 9.39 -11.02 -10.82
N VAL A 65 9.12 -10.21 -11.86
CA VAL A 65 9.45 -8.79 -11.93
C VAL A 65 8.17 -7.95 -11.94
N ASP A 66 8.21 -6.80 -11.25
CA ASP A 66 7.12 -5.83 -11.20
C ASP A 66 7.46 -4.64 -12.13
N TRP A 67 6.55 -4.26 -13.02
CA TRP A 67 6.66 -3.10 -13.91
C TRP A 67 6.42 -1.79 -13.15
N GLU A 68 7.30 -1.50 -12.20
CA GLU A 68 7.12 -0.44 -11.21
C GLU A 68 8.42 0.36 -11.02
N SER A 69 8.31 1.68 -10.91
CA SER A 69 9.36 2.53 -10.36
C SER A 69 8.96 2.99 -8.97
N THR A 70 9.69 2.53 -7.95
CA THR A 70 9.31 2.79 -6.55
C THR A 70 10.47 3.22 -5.64
N PHE A 71 10.18 4.02 -4.63
CA PHE A 71 11.06 4.27 -3.48
C PHE A 71 10.26 4.34 -2.17
N PHE A 72 10.97 4.17 -1.07
CA PHE A 72 10.38 4.14 0.27
C PHE A 72 10.85 5.32 1.12
N VAL A 73 9.88 6.05 1.65
CA VAL A 73 10.07 7.03 2.71
C VAL A 73 9.64 6.38 4.03
N ARG A 74 10.56 6.26 4.98
CA ARG A 74 10.26 5.91 6.36
C ARG A 74 9.99 7.19 7.14
N HIS A 75 8.94 7.18 7.95
CA HIS A 75 8.57 8.28 8.83
C HIS A 75 8.85 7.91 10.29
N LEU A 76 8.36 6.74 10.71
CA LEU A 76 8.49 6.21 12.07
C LEU A 76 9.08 4.79 12.07
N PRO A 77 9.81 4.41 13.14
CA PRO A 77 10.14 5.22 14.33
C PRO A 77 11.26 6.24 14.09
N ALA A 78 11.98 6.14 12.97
CA ALA A 78 13.00 7.09 12.56
C ALA A 78 12.87 7.37 11.07
N SER A 79 12.85 8.65 10.70
CA SER A 79 12.70 9.05 9.31
C SER A 79 14.01 8.95 8.54
N ASN A 80 13.94 8.47 7.30
CA ASN A 80 15.06 8.53 6.35
C ASN A 80 14.92 9.68 5.34
N LEU A 81 13.95 10.57 5.52
CA LEU A 81 13.58 11.57 4.50
C LEU A 81 14.74 12.54 4.20
N ALA A 82 15.58 12.83 5.20
CA ALA A 82 16.79 13.64 5.03
C ALA A 82 17.89 12.93 4.22
N ASP A 83 17.90 11.60 4.23
CA ASP A 83 18.94 10.77 3.61
C ASP A 83 18.65 10.44 2.13
N LEU A 84 17.47 10.83 1.63
CA LEU A 84 17.08 10.59 0.24
C LEU A 84 17.72 11.67 -0.65
N PRO A 85 18.73 11.35 -1.48
CA PRO A 85 19.54 12.35 -2.18
C PRO A 85 18.78 13.04 -3.31
N ASP A 86 17.87 12.30 -3.97
CA ASP A 86 17.16 12.76 -5.16
C ASP A 86 15.89 13.59 -4.82
N LEU A 87 15.58 13.76 -3.53
CA LEU A 87 14.48 14.61 -3.08
C LEU A 87 15.00 16.00 -2.71
N ASP A 88 14.44 17.05 -3.33
CA ASP A 88 14.73 18.43 -2.95
C ASP A 88 14.09 18.81 -1.60
N HIS A 89 14.45 19.99 -1.08
CA HIS A 89 13.96 20.49 0.20
C HIS A 89 12.42 20.64 0.21
N HIS A 90 11.84 21.07 -0.91
CA HIS A 90 10.41 21.33 -1.01
C HIS A 90 9.61 20.03 -0.96
N TYR A 91 10.01 19.02 -1.74
CA TYR A 91 9.35 17.72 -1.74
C TYR A 91 9.48 17.03 -0.37
N ARG A 92 10.62 17.16 0.31
CA ARG A 92 10.75 16.67 1.70
C ARG A 92 9.75 17.35 2.64
N GLN A 93 9.57 18.67 2.53
CA GLN A 93 8.61 19.38 3.36
C GLN A 93 7.17 18.92 3.08
N VAL A 94 6.78 18.83 1.81
CA VAL A 94 5.46 18.35 1.37
C VAL A 94 5.19 16.92 1.88
N MET A 95 6.15 16.00 1.73
CA MET A 95 6.00 14.62 2.20
C MET A 95 5.90 14.53 3.72
N LYS A 96 6.60 15.39 4.46
CA LYS A 96 6.53 15.42 5.92
C LYS A 96 5.15 15.90 6.40
N GLU A 97 4.61 16.95 5.78
CA GLU A 97 3.28 17.47 6.08
C GLU A 97 2.20 16.44 5.74
N PHE A 98 2.29 15.83 4.56
CA PHE A 98 1.36 14.80 4.12
C PHE A 98 1.39 13.58 5.04
N ALA A 99 2.58 13.11 5.42
CA ALA A 99 2.73 11.99 6.34
C ALA A 99 2.05 12.25 7.69
N ALA A 100 2.17 13.46 8.25
CA ALA A 100 1.53 13.82 9.50
C ALA A 100 -0.01 13.80 9.41
N GLU A 101 -0.59 14.24 8.27
CA GLU A 101 -2.04 14.15 8.05
C GLU A 101 -2.52 12.71 7.84
N ILE A 102 -1.75 11.89 7.12
CA ILE A 102 -2.04 10.47 6.92
C ILE A 102 -1.95 9.69 8.23
N GLU A 103 -0.99 9.99 9.10
CA GLU A 103 -0.88 9.37 10.43
C GLU A 103 -2.12 9.67 11.28
N LYS A 104 -2.56 10.94 11.34
CA LYS A 104 -3.80 11.33 12.05
C LYS A 104 -5.01 10.60 11.49
N LEU A 105 -5.10 10.48 10.16
CA LEU A 105 -6.19 9.78 9.50
C LEU A 105 -6.19 8.28 9.83
N ALA A 106 -5.02 7.64 9.81
CA ALA A 106 -4.86 6.24 10.17
C ALA A 106 -5.33 5.97 11.60
N GLU A 107 -4.98 6.84 12.56
CA GLU A 107 -5.45 6.71 13.95
C GLU A 107 -6.97 6.83 14.06
N LYS A 108 -7.60 7.76 13.34
CA LYS A 108 -9.07 7.87 13.29
C LYS A 108 -9.72 6.61 12.73
N VAL A 109 -9.16 6.06 11.64
CA VAL A 109 -9.66 4.81 11.05
C VAL A 109 -9.52 3.66 12.04
N LEU A 110 -8.40 3.56 12.74
CA LEU A 110 -8.19 2.53 13.77
C LEU A 110 -9.20 2.64 14.92
N ASP A 111 -9.55 3.85 15.36
CA ASP A 111 -10.58 4.04 16.39
C ASP A 111 -11.98 3.64 15.90
N LEU A 112 -12.33 3.96 14.64
CA LEU A 112 -13.60 3.51 14.03
C LEU A 112 -13.66 1.97 13.90
N LEU A 113 -12.53 1.33 13.61
CA LEU A 113 -12.43 -0.13 13.63
C LEU A 113 -12.62 -0.68 15.05
N CYS A 114 -12.05 -0.03 16.06
CA CYS A 114 -12.27 -0.42 17.46
C CYS A 114 -13.76 -0.35 17.80
N GLU A 115 -14.45 0.73 17.44
CA GLU A 115 -15.90 0.89 17.68
C GLU A 115 -16.71 -0.22 17.00
N ASN A 116 -16.45 -0.51 15.72
CA ASN A 116 -17.15 -1.56 14.98
C ASN A 116 -16.93 -2.96 15.59
N LEU A 117 -15.75 -3.20 16.17
CA LEU A 117 -15.38 -4.46 16.81
C LEU A 117 -15.80 -4.54 18.30
N GLY A 118 -16.38 -3.47 18.87
CA GLY A 118 -16.71 -3.40 20.29
C GLY A 118 -15.48 -3.33 21.21
N LEU A 119 -14.34 -2.87 20.71
CA LEU A 119 -13.09 -2.69 21.45
C LEU A 119 -13.02 -1.30 22.09
N GLU A 120 -12.21 -1.18 23.16
CA GLU A 120 -11.90 0.11 23.76
C GLU A 120 -11.20 1.04 22.75
N GLN A 121 -11.56 2.33 22.78
CA GLN A 121 -10.89 3.34 21.95
C GLN A 121 -9.35 3.28 22.12
N GLY A 122 -8.64 3.40 21.00
CA GLY A 122 -7.19 3.32 20.93
C GLY A 122 -6.60 1.92 21.16
N TYR A 123 -7.41 0.85 21.29
CA TYR A 123 -6.90 -0.51 21.48
C TYR A 123 -5.93 -0.91 20.36
N LEU A 124 -6.33 -0.74 19.09
CA LEU A 124 -5.50 -1.10 17.95
C LEU A 124 -4.23 -0.26 17.86
N LYS A 125 -4.30 1.04 18.16
CA LYS A 125 -3.12 1.91 18.24
C LYS A 125 -2.12 1.39 19.27
N ARG A 126 -2.58 0.99 20.46
CA ARG A 126 -1.73 0.38 21.50
C ARG A 126 -1.13 -0.94 21.03
N ALA A 127 -1.92 -1.77 20.35
CA ALA A 127 -1.45 -3.05 19.80
C ALA A 127 -0.35 -2.86 18.75
N PHE A 128 -0.43 -1.82 17.90
CA PHE A 128 0.56 -1.51 16.88
C PHE A 128 1.82 -0.79 17.40
N ALA A 129 1.77 -0.19 18.59
CA ALA A 129 2.87 0.61 19.11
C ALA A 129 4.13 -0.21 19.43
N GLY A 130 4.02 -1.49 19.81
CA GLY A 130 5.17 -2.30 20.22
C GLY A 130 6.06 -1.59 21.26
N SER A 131 7.37 -1.85 21.26
CA SER A 131 8.32 -1.22 22.20
C SER A 131 8.90 0.12 21.74
N ARG A 132 8.71 0.50 20.47
CA ARG A 132 9.36 1.68 19.85
C ARG A 132 8.39 2.61 19.10
N GLY A 133 7.09 2.44 19.30
CA GLY A 133 6.06 3.07 18.48
C GLY A 133 5.80 2.29 17.18
N PRO A 134 4.74 2.67 16.44
CA PRO A 134 4.37 2.02 15.21
C PRO A 134 5.43 2.23 14.13
N THR A 135 5.48 1.30 13.16
CA THR A 135 6.20 1.52 11.92
C THR A 135 5.29 2.24 10.95
N PHE A 136 5.73 3.40 10.43
CA PHE A 136 4.97 4.18 9.45
C PHE A 136 5.89 4.63 8.33
N GLY A 137 5.46 4.42 7.09
CA GLY A 137 6.22 4.77 5.90
C GLY A 137 5.32 4.85 4.67
N THR A 138 5.85 5.47 3.62
CA THR A 138 5.18 5.66 2.33
C THR A 138 5.99 4.97 1.24
N LYS A 139 5.33 4.07 0.50
CA LYS A 139 5.83 3.56 -0.77
C LYS A 139 5.35 4.50 -1.88
N VAL A 140 6.25 5.27 -2.48
CA VAL A 140 5.93 6.15 -3.61
C VAL A 140 6.22 5.38 -4.89
N SER A 141 5.20 5.14 -5.69
CA SER A 141 5.29 4.25 -6.85
C SER A 141 4.73 4.91 -8.10
N SER A 142 5.34 4.64 -9.24
CA SER A 142 4.87 5.04 -10.56
C SER A 142 4.84 3.81 -11.46
N TYR A 143 3.79 3.70 -12.26
CA TYR A 143 3.57 2.61 -13.21
C TYR A 143 3.50 3.18 -14.63
N PRO A 144 4.65 3.34 -15.30
CA PRO A 144 4.70 3.93 -16.64
C PRO A 144 4.04 3.00 -17.67
N PRO A 145 3.62 3.51 -18.84
CA PRO A 145 3.00 2.70 -19.87
C PRO A 145 3.82 1.46 -20.25
N CYS A 146 3.16 0.30 -20.30
CA CYS A 146 3.78 -0.97 -20.71
C CYS A 146 3.34 -1.34 -22.12
N PRO A 147 4.26 -1.55 -23.08
CA PRO A 147 3.89 -1.97 -24.44
C PRO A 147 3.47 -3.45 -24.52
N ARG A 148 3.81 -4.26 -23.51
CA ARG A 148 3.53 -5.70 -23.43
C ARG A 148 2.93 -6.08 -22.07
N PRO A 149 1.73 -5.58 -21.73
CA PRO A 149 1.08 -5.87 -20.45
C PRO A 149 0.71 -7.36 -20.30
N ASP A 150 0.74 -8.13 -21.39
CA ASP A 150 0.60 -9.59 -21.40
C ASP A 150 1.82 -10.33 -20.82
N LEU A 151 3.00 -9.69 -20.82
CA LEU A 151 4.24 -10.29 -20.34
C LEU A 151 4.52 -9.99 -18.86
N VAL A 152 4.17 -8.80 -18.39
CA VAL A 152 4.60 -8.31 -17.07
C VAL A 152 3.50 -7.45 -16.44
N ALA A 153 3.23 -7.71 -15.16
CA ALA A 153 2.27 -6.94 -14.38
C ALA A 153 2.93 -5.69 -13.77
N GLY A 154 2.14 -4.63 -13.53
CA GLY A 154 2.59 -3.45 -12.78
C GLY A 154 3.10 -3.82 -11.39
N LEU A 155 2.24 -4.51 -10.62
CA LEU A 155 2.59 -5.12 -9.34
C LEU A 155 1.84 -6.45 -9.23
N ARG A 156 2.55 -7.52 -8.87
CA ARG A 156 1.95 -8.84 -8.71
C ARG A 156 0.94 -8.87 -7.57
N ALA A 157 -0.03 -9.77 -7.70
CA ALA A 157 -1.06 -9.99 -6.68
C ALA A 157 -0.42 -10.32 -5.33
N HIS A 158 -0.80 -9.57 -4.29
CA HIS A 158 -0.33 -9.77 -2.93
C HIS A 158 -1.36 -9.24 -1.93
N THR A 159 -1.21 -9.65 -0.67
CA THR A 159 -1.85 -9.03 0.48
C THR A 159 -0.80 -8.17 1.17
N ASP A 160 -1.22 -7.00 1.61
CA ASP A 160 -0.36 -6.14 2.41
C ASP A 160 -0.05 -6.81 3.74
N ALA A 161 1.22 -6.77 4.13
CA ALA A 161 1.66 -7.28 5.43
C ALA A 161 1.40 -6.26 6.56
N GLY A 162 0.60 -5.22 6.34
CA GLY A 162 0.46 -4.09 7.25
C GLY A 162 -0.71 -4.22 8.23
N GLY A 163 -0.93 -3.15 8.98
CA GLY A 163 -2.19 -2.90 9.68
C GLY A 163 -3.20 -2.26 8.72
N VAL A 164 -3.31 -0.92 8.77
CA VAL A 164 -4.13 -0.15 7.82
C VAL A 164 -3.25 0.46 6.74
N ILE A 165 -3.69 0.38 5.49
CA ILE A 165 -3.06 1.01 4.33
C ILE A 165 -3.94 2.15 3.85
N LEU A 166 -3.37 3.34 3.71
CA LEU A 166 -4.02 4.51 3.15
C LEU A 166 -3.34 4.84 1.81
N LEU A 167 -4.09 4.68 0.72
CA LEU A 167 -3.60 4.87 -0.63
C LEU A 167 -4.11 6.20 -1.19
N PHE A 168 -3.19 7.04 -1.65
CA PHE A 168 -3.47 8.17 -2.53
C PHE A 168 -3.05 7.78 -3.95
N GLN A 169 -4.04 7.50 -4.81
CA GLN A 169 -3.83 7.02 -6.18
C GLN A 169 -4.17 8.12 -7.21
N ASP A 170 -3.67 7.94 -8.44
CA ASP A 170 -3.97 8.82 -9.57
C ASP A 170 -5.48 8.81 -9.87
N ASP A 171 -6.06 10.00 -10.10
CA ASP A 171 -7.49 10.21 -10.32
C ASP A 171 -7.89 10.09 -11.80
N GLN A 172 -6.91 10.06 -12.72
CA GLN A 172 -7.12 9.97 -14.16
C GLN A 172 -6.74 8.60 -14.74
N VAL A 173 -5.82 7.89 -14.09
CA VAL A 173 -5.30 6.59 -14.55
C VAL A 173 -5.68 5.47 -13.59
N SER A 174 -6.61 4.62 -14.04
CA SER A 174 -6.97 3.38 -13.32
C SER A 174 -5.88 2.31 -13.43
N GLY A 175 -5.78 1.43 -12.44
CA GLY A 175 -4.86 0.28 -12.50
C GLY A 175 -4.90 -0.64 -11.28
N LEU A 176 -5.39 -0.14 -10.14
CA LEU A 176 -5.63 -0.97 -8.96
C LEU A 176 -6.88 -1.84 -9.17
N HIS A 177 -6.74 -3.15 -8.93
CA HIS A 177 -7.85 -4.09 -8.94
C HIS A 177 -7.84 -4.89 -7.64
N GLY A 178 -8.98 -4.93 -6.95
CA GLY A 178 -9.23 -5.88 -5.88
C GLY A 178 -9.69 -7.22 -6.46
N SER A 179 -9.27 -8.34 -5.87
CA SER A 179 -9.87 -9.64 -6.17
C SER A 179 -11.26 -9.70 -5.55
N ALA A 180 -12.26 -10.15 -6.31
CA ALA A 180 -13.61 -10.41 -5.79
C ALA A 180 -13.65 -11.61 -4.81
N VAL A 181 -12.56 -12.36 -4.71
CA VAL A 181 -12.39 -13.47 -3.77
C VAL A 181 -11.47 -12.99 -2.64
N TYR A 182 -12.00 -12.14 -1.76
CA TYR A 182 -11.41 -11.97 -0.44
C TYR A 182 -11.94 -13.10 0.45
N PRO A 183 -11.06 -13.89 1.08
CA PRO A 183 -11.49 -14.79 2.13
C PRO A 183 -12.18 -13.99 3.24
N ARG A 184 -13.30 -14.51 3.73
CA ARG A 184 -14.12 -13.87 4.77
C ARG A 184 -13.35 -13.95 6.10
N PHE A 185 -12.59 -12.91 6.42
CA PHE A 185 -11.86 -12.80 7.67
C PHE A 185 -12.45 -11.70 8.52
N VAL A 186 -12.71 -12.00 9.79
CA VAL A 186 -12.88 -10.94 10.79
C VAL A 186 -11.49 -10.36 11.03
N PHE A 187 -11.37 -9.03 11.18
CA PHE A 187 -10.08 -8.36 11.36
C PHE A 187 -9.23 -8.98 12.49
N GLU A 188 -9.87 -9.50 13.53
CA GLU A 188 -9.21 -10.26 14.61
C GLU A 188 -8.54 -11.56 14.11
N ASP A 189 -9.21 -12.34 13.27
CA ASP A 189 -8.65 -13.56 12.67
C ASP A 189 -7.45 -13.23 11.79
N TYR A 190 -7.58 -12.18 10.97
CA TYR A 190 -6.48 -11.66 10.16
C TYR A 190 -5.30 -11.23 11.02
N MET A 191 -5.53 -10.47 12.11
CA MET A 191 -4.47 -10.03 13.00
C MET A 191 -3.81 -11.19 13.75
N ASN A 192 -4.56 -12.22 14.12
CA ASN A 192 -4.03 -13.44 14.73
C ASN A 192 -3.15 -14.23 13.75
N LEU A 193 -3.60 -14.42 12.51
CA LEU A 193 -2.83 -15.05 11.43
C LEU A 193 -1.58 -14.21 11.09
N TYR A 194 -1.75 -12.91 10.91
CA TYR A 194 -0.66 -11.98 10.61
C TYR A 194 0.41 -12.01 11.72
N MET A 195 0.02 -11.93 13.00
CA MET A 195 0.99 -11.97 14.10
C MET A 195 1.80 -13.27 14.14
N ARG A 196 1.22 -14.40 13.74
CA ARG A 196 1.90 -15.70 13.66
C ARG A 196 2.86 -15.79 12.48
N HIS A 197 2.46 -15.28 11.31
CA HIS A 197 3.16 -15.54 10.04
C HIS A 197 3.91 -14.32 9.47
N LYS A 198 3.88 -13.14 10.11
CA LYS A 198 4.48 -11.91 9.56
C LYS A 198 6.00 -11.96 9.31
N PHE A 199 6.70 -12.89 9.94
CA PHE A 199 8.14 -13.08 9.79
C PHE A 199 8.52 -14.25 8.87
N GLU A 200 7.53 -14.94 8.30
CA GLU A 200 7.75 -16.01 7.33
C GLU A 200 7.98 -15.46 5.92
N ALA A 201 8.54 -16.29 5.05
CA ALA A 201 8.63 -15.98 3.63
C ALA A 201 7.23 -15.76 3.03
N LYS A 202 7.15 -14.91 1.99
CA LYS A 202 5.87 -14.45 1.42
C LYS A 202 4.96 -15.61 0.99
N GLU A 203 5.51 -16.61 0.32
CA GLU A 203 4.74 -17.71 -0.30
C GLU A 203 4.07 -18.65 0.72
N PRO A 204 4.78 -19.19 1.74
CA PRO A 204 4.14 -19.97 2.81
C PRO A 204 3.07 -19.18 3.58
N ARG A 205 3.29 -17.87 3.78
CA ARG A 205 2.31 -16.99 4.43
C ARG A 205 1.01 -16.87 3.62
N PHE A 206 1.10 -16.80 2.29
CA PHE A 206 -0.08 -16.77 1.42
C PHE A 206 -0.88 -18.07 1.48
N GLU A 207 -0.20 -19.21 1.48
CA GLU A 207 -0.88 -20.51 1.56
C GLU A 207 -1.55 -20.71 2.92
N ALA A 208 -0.95 -20.24 4.02
CA ALA A 208 -1.59 -20.24 5.34
C ALA A 208 -2.86 -19.36 5.36
N MET A 209 -2.80 -18.17 4.76
CA MET A 209 -3.96 -17.27 4.62
C MET A 209 -5.06 -17.82 3.71
N LYS A 210 -4.74 -18.70 2.76
CA LYS A 210 -5.75 -19.39 1.92
C LYS A 210 -6.36 -20.61 2.60
N ALA A 211 -5.57 -21.35 3.38
CA ALA A 211 -5.99 -22.59 4.02
C ALA A 211 -7.03 -22.39 5.14
N ASP A 212 -7.00 -21.24 5.82
CA ASP A 212 -7.95 -20.86 6.87
C ASP A 212 -9.23 -20.20 6.33
N ALA A 213 -9.31 -19.95 5.01
CA ALA A 213 -10.50 -19.45 4.36
C ALA A 213 -11.48 -20.59 4.08
N ALA A 214 -12.68 -20.53 4.64
CA ALA A 214 -13.74 -21.49 4.31
C ALA A 214 -14.02 -21.48 2.79
N PRO A 215 -14.19 -22.66 2.15
CA PRO A 215 -14.37 -22.73 0.70
C PRO A 215 -15.67 -22.01 0.28
N ILE A 216 -15.52 -21.00 -0.57
CA ILE A 216 -16.65 -20.31 -1.20
C ILE A 216 -17.05 -21.14 -2.43
N ALA A 217 -18.25 -21.74 -2.36
CA ALA A 217 -18.90 -22.33 -3.53
C ALA A 217 -19.27 -21.19 -4.50
N THR A 218 -18.75 -21.24 -5.72
CA THR A 218 -19.08 -20.32 -6.79
C THR A 218 -20.27 -20.83 -7.61
N ALA A 219 -21.20 -19.92 -7.90
CA ALA A 219 -22.04 -19.94 -9.10
C ALA A 219 -21.66 -18.72 -9.94
#